data_AF-A0A935EZH7-F1
#
_entry.id   AF-A0A935EZH7-F1
#
_cell.length_a   1.000
_cell.length_b   1.000
_cell.length_c   1.000
_cell.angle_alpha   90.00
_cell.angle_beta   90.00
_cell.angle_gamma   90.00
#
_symmetry.space_group_name_H-M   'P 1'
#
loop_
_entity.id
_entity.type
_entity.pdbx_description
1 polymer ?
#
loop_
_entity_poly.entity_id
_entity_poly.type
_entity_poly.pdbx_seq_one_letter_code
_entity_poly.pdbx_strand_id
1 'polypeptide(L)'
;NKVSESEILDIAEYEKNTQRFPQKNNRAQKRRRIGIGQTITLVFENHDTVLNQVQEMMRSERLVDETAIRHEIDTYNKLLPSKRTRLPRPCL
;
A
#
# COMPACT_ATOMS: atom_id res chain seq x y z
N ASN A 1 9.01 8.23 -0.96
CA ASN A 1 8.13 7.19 -0.39
C ASN A 1 7.85 6.15 -1.43
N LYS A 2 8.77 5.21 -1.59
CA LYS A 2 8.57 3.96 -2.31
C LYS A 2 8.92 2.84 -1.35
N VAL A 3 8.24 1.71 -1.47
CA VAL A 3 8.56 0.50 -0.72
C VAL A 3 9.82 -0.10 -1.30
N SER A 4 10.69 -0.56 -0.41
CA SER A 4 11.94 -1.24 -0.72
C SER A 4 11.91 -2.68 -0.22
N GLU A 5 12.71 -3.55 -0.84
CA GLU A 5 12.82 -4.97 -0.47
C GLU A 5 13.24 -5.18 0.98
N SER A 6 14.06 -4.29 1.55
CA SER A 6 14.50 -4.36 2.96
C SER A 6 13.36 -4.18 3.98
N GLU A 7 12.20 -3.71 3.54
CA GLU A 7 11.01 -3.54 4.38
C GLU A 7 10.07 -4.75 4.33
N ILE A 8 10.37 -5.69 3.43
CA ILE A 8 9.58 -6.89 3.21
C ILE A 8 10.00 -7.93 4.25
N LEU A 9 9.00 -8.54 4.88
CA LEU A 9 9.18 -9.50 5.97
C LEU A 9 8.95 -10.89 5.39
N ASP A 10 9.64 -11.89 5.94
CA ASP A 10 9.29 -13.27 5.63
C ASP A 10 7.86 -13.57 6.07
N ILE A 11 7.19 -14.49 5.38
CA ILE A 11 5.78 -14.85 5.59
C ILE A 11 5.55 -15.21 7.06
N ALA A 12 6.44 -16.00 7.67
CA ALA A 12 6.29 -16.42 9.05
C ALA A 12 6.42 -15.26 10.05
N GLU A 13 7.25 -14.26 9.74
CA GLU A 13 7.41 -13.07 10.58
C GLU A 13 6.21 -12.12 10.43
N TYR A 14 5.71 -11.98 9.20
CA TYR A 14 4.53 -11.18 8.92
C TYR A 14 3.26 -11.75 9.59
N GLU A 15 3.09 -13.08 9.55
CA GLU A 15 1.97 -13.78 10.21
C GLU A 15 1.94 -13.57 11.73
N LYS A 16 3.10 -13.57 12.39
CA LYS A 16 3.21 -13.29 13.83
C LYS A 16 2.73 -11.87 14.20
N ASN A 17 2.82 -10.92 13.26
CA ASN A 17 2.54 -9.51 13.48
C ASN A 17 1.22 -9.03 12.84
N THR A 18 0.47 -9.92 12.17
CA THR A 18 -0.68 -9.59 11.30
C THR A 18 -1.79 -8.79 12.01
N GLN A 19 -1.96 -8.91 13.33
CA GLN A 19 -2.98 -8.13 14.04
C GLN A 19 -2.65 -6.62 14.17
N ARG A 20 -1.38 -6.22 14.00
CA ARG A 20 -0.92 -4.84 14.27
C ARG A 20 -0.91 -3.93 13.04
N PHE A 21 -0.72 -4.48 11.85
CA PHE A 21 -0.61 -3.71 10.60
C PHE A 21 -1.96 -3.15 10.09
N PRO A 22 -3.07 -3.91 10.06
CA PRO A 22 -4.36 -3.43 9.54
C PRO A 22 -4.90 -2.22 10.30
N GLN A 23 -4.67 -2.17 11.62
CA GLN A 23 -5.16 -1.08 12.48
C GLN A 23 -4.48 0.26 12.20
N LYS A 24 -3.18 0.25 11.89
CA LYS A 24 -2.44 1.48 11.54
C LYS A 24 -2.91 2.05 10.20
N ASN A 25 -3.14 1.17 9.23
CA ASN A 25 -3.49 1.56 7.86
C ASN A 25 -4.91 2.13 7.77
N ASN A 26 -5.89 1.54 8.46
CA ASN A 26 -7.27 2.03 8.44
C ASN A 26 -7.37 3.47 8.98
N ARG A 27 -6.66 3.78 10.08
CA ARG A 27 -6.63 5.13 10.65
C ARG A 27 -5.96 6.14 9.73
N ALA A 28 -4.90 5.74 9.01
CA ALA A 28 -4.21 6.58 8.04
C ALA A 28 -5.03 6.81 6.76
N GLN A 29 -5.76 5.80 6.29
CA GLN A 29 -6.61 5.87 5.10
C GLN A 29 -7.86 6.74 5.32
N LYS A 30 -8.40 6.82 6.54
CA LYS A 30 -9.60 7.64 6.83
C LYS A 30 -9.45 9.12 6.44
N ARG A 31 -8.22 9.67 6.51
CA ARG A 31 -7.92 11.06 6.11
C ARG A 31 -7.67 11.24 4.61
N ARG A 32 -7.63 10.15 3.84
CA ARG A 32 -7.26 10.09 2.42
C ARG A 32 -8.41 9.59 1.53
N ARG A 33 -9.62 9.55 2.08
CA ARG A 33 -10.84 9.18 1.37
C ARG A 33 -11.48 10.42 0.76
N ILE A 34 -11.70 10.41 -0.55
CA ILE A 34 -12.49 11.42 -1.24
C ILE A 34 -13.74 10.74 -1.79
N GLY A 35 -14.90 11.13 -1.29
CA GLY A 35 -16.18 10.71 -1.86
C GLY A 35 -16.44 11.45 -3.18
N ILE A 36 -16.90 10.71 -4.20
CA ILE A 36 -17.41 11.27 -5.45
C ILE A 36 -18.89 10.88 -5.54
N GLY A 37 -19.76 11.87 -5.35
CA GLY A 37 -21.19 11.63 -5.25
C GLY A 37 -21.55 10.72 -4.08
N GLN A 38 -22.58 9.89 -4.25
CA GLN A 38 -23.10 9.02 -3.19
C GLN A 38 -22.54 7.59 -3.21
N THR A 39 -21.82 7.20 -4.28
CA THR A 39 -21.53 5.79 -4.55
C THR A 39 -20.03 5.47 -4.64
N ILE A 40 -19.20 6.44 -5.02
CA ILE A 40 -17.78 6.20 -5.28
C ILE A 40 -16.95 6.82 -4.16
N THR A 41 -15.98 6.08 -3.64
CA THR A 41 -14.94 6.62 -2.75
C THR A 41 -13.56 6.31 -3.32
N LEU A 42 -12.78 7.35 -3.55
CA LEU A 42 -11.36 7.22 -3.87
C LEU A 42 -10.55 7.17 -2.58
N VAL A 43 -9.59 6.26 -2.51
CA VAL A 43 -8.60 6.20 -1.42
C VAL A 43 -7.24 6.45 -2.03
N PHE A 44 -6.53 7.48 -1.55
CA PHE A 44 -5.15 7.70 -1.99
C PHE A 44 -4.20 6.77 -1.24
N GLU A 45 -3.43 6.00 -2.01
CA GLU A 45 -2.41 5.12 -1.46
C GLU A 45 -1.21 5.91 -0.91
N ASN A 46 -0.57 5.33 0.10
CA ASN A 46 0.68 5.81 0.67
C ASN A 46 1.65 4.63 0.83
N HIS A 47 2.87 4.93 1.27
CA HIS A 47 3.90 3.91 1.43
C HIS A 47 3.42 2.74 2.31
N ASP A 48 2.78 3.01 3.47
CA ASP A 48 2.31 1.96 4.37
C ASP A 48 1.21 1.08 3.76
N THR A 49 0.31 1.65 2.95
CA THR A 49 -0.76 0.88 2.32
C THR A 49 -0.24 -0.01 1.20
N VAL A 50 0.71 0.50 0.42
CA VAL A 50 1.43 -0.30 -0.59
C VAL A 50 2.27 -1.39 0.07
N LEU A 51 2.99 -1.09 1.15
CA LEU A 51 3.78 -2.09 1.88
C LEU A 51 2.90 -3.24 2.36
N ASN A 52 1.74 -2.92 2.96
CA ASN A 52 0.81 -3.95 3.39
C ASN A 52 0.22 -4.75 2.22
N GLN A 53 -0.07 -4.11 1.08
CA GLN A 53 -0.59 -4.82 -0.10
C GLN A 53 0.43 -5.82 -0.65
N VAL A 54 1.71 -5.43 -0.74
CA VAL A 54 2.79 -6.33 -1.15
C VAL A 54 2.93 -7.50 -0.15
N GLN A 55 2.87 -7.22 1.15
CA GLN A 55 2.95 -8.26 2.19
C GLN A 55 1.77 -9.24 2.14
N GLU A 56 0.56 -8.75 1.93
CA GLU A 56 -0.61 -9.61 1.73
C GLU A 56 -0.50 -10.45 0.46
N MET A 57 0.08 -9.91 -0.62
CA MET A 57 0.32 -10.68 -1.84
C MET A 57 1.26 -11.85 -1.56
N MET A 58 2.40 -11.58 -0.94
CA MET A 58 3.35 -12.64 -0.59
C MET A 58 2.75 -13.70 0.34
N ARG A 59 1.97 -13.29 1.35
CA ARG A 59 1.34 -14.23 2.30
C ARG A 59 0.27 -15.08 1.62
N SER A 60 -0.60 -14.46 0.83
CA SER A 60 -1.74 -15.14 0.20
C SER A 60 -1.30 -16.12 -0.89
N GLU A 61 -0.29 -15.75 -1.68
CA GLU A 61 0.23 -16.58 -2.77
C GLU A 61 1.43 -17.44 -2.38
N ARG A 62 1.92 -17.31 -1.14
CA ARG A 62 3.18 -17.90 -0.66
C ARG A 62 4.36 -17.56 -1.57
N LEU A 63 4.41 -16.30 -2.01
CA LEU A 63 5.45 -15.80 -2.90
C LEU A 63 6.76 -15.63 -2.14
N VAL A 64 7.73 -16.48 -2.44
CA VAL A 64 9.07 -16.47 -1.81
C VAL A 64 10.20 -16.24 -2.82
N ASP A 65 9.88 -16.24 -4.12
CA ASP A 65 10.85 -15.96 -5.17
C ASP A 65 11.18 -14.46 -5.21
N GLU A 66 12.47 -14.13 -5.10
CA GLU A 66 12.94 -12.75 -5.03
C GLU A 66 12.59 -11.93 -6.28
N THR A 67 12.58 -12.56 -7.47
CA THR A 67 12.28 -11.85 -8.71
C THR A 67 10.79 -11.51 -8.81
N ALA A 68 9.94 -12.43 -8.36
CA ALA A 68 8.50 -12.21 -8.28
C ALA A 68 8.14 -11.18 -7.19
N ILE A 69 8.79 -11.24 -6.02
CA ILE A 69 8.62 -10.23 -4.97
C ILE A 69 9.00 -8.83 -5.48
N ARG A 70 10.14 -8.70 -6.17
CA ARG A 70 10.56 -7.44 -6.78
C ARG A 70 9.53 -6.94 -7.81
N HIS A 71 8.97 -7.84 -8.61
CA HIS A 71 7.91 -7.49 -9.56
C HIS A 71 6.68 -6.91 -8.87
N GLU A 72 6.22 -7.52 -7.78
CA GLU A 72 5.09 -7.02 -7.00
C GLU A 72 5.39 -5.65 -6.39
N ILE A 73 6.56 -5.49 -5.78
CA ILE A 73 7.01 -4.20 -5.22
C ILE A 73 6.96 -3.11 -6.30
N ASP A 74 7.50 -3.39 -7.49
CA ASP A 74 7.52 -2.43 -8.60
C ASP A 74 6.12 -2.12 -9.12
N THR A 75 5.23 -3.12 -9.16
CA THR A 75 3.84 -2.97 -9.59
C THR A 75 3.07 -2.05 -8.63
N TYR A 76 3.12 -2.32 -7.32
CA TYR A 76 2.40 -1.49 -6.36
C TYR A 76 3.03 -0.12 -6.12
N ASN A 77 4.36 0.01 -6.25
CA ASN A 77 5.03 1.31 -6.15
C ASN A 77 4.57 2.32 -7.22
N LYS A 78 3.97 1.87 -8.33
CA LYS A 78 3.36 2.74 -9.35
C LYS A 78 2.13 3.49 -8.82
N LEU A 79 1.46 2.97 -7.78
CA LEU A 79 0.30 3.60 -7.15
C LEU A 79 0.69 4.79 -6.26
N LEU A 80 1.97 4.87 -5.87
CA LEU A 80 2.46 5.93 -5.02
C LEU A 80 2.62 7.24 -5.81
N PRO A 81 2.17 8.38 -5.25
CA PRO A 81 2.32 9.66 -5.93
C PRO A 81 3.80 9.99 -6.13
N SER A 82 4.19 10.26 -7.38
CA SER A 82 5.49 10.84 -7.68
C SER A 82 5.51 12.31 -7.24
N LYS A 83 6.70 12.87 -6.95
CA LYS A 83 6.87 14.27 -6.51
C LYS A 83 6.28 15.32 -7.48
N ARG A 84 5.88 14.93 -8.70
CA ARG A 84 5.33 15.84 -9.73
C ARG A 84 3.81 15.84 -9.87
N THR A 85 3.08 14.97 -9.18
CA THR A 85 1.62 14.96 -9.28
C THR A 85 1.02 16.02 -8.36
N ARG A 86 0.90 17.27 -8.86
CA ARG A 86 0.09 18.29 -8.19
C ARG A 86 -1.38 17.85 -8.28
N LEU A 87 -2.02 17.63 -7.15
CA LEU A 87 -3.48 17.59 -7.12
C LEU A 87 -4.00 18.93 -7.66
N PRO A 88 -5.03 18.94 -8.53
CA PRO A 88 -5.65 20.18 -8.95
C PRO A 88 -6.09 20.94 -7.70
N ARG A 89 -5.76 22.23 -7.64
CA ARG A 89 -6.23 23.08 -6.53
C ARG A 89 -7.75 23.00 -6.51
N PRO A 90 -8.39 22.75 -5.36
CA PRO A 90 -9.84 22.83 -5.28
C PRO A 90 -10.23 24.23 -5.73
N CYS A 91 -11.01 24.31 -6.82
CA CYS A 91 -11.72 25.52 -7.16
C CYS A 91 -12.81 25.68 -6.09
N LEU A 92 -12.53 26.55 -5.12
CA LEU A 92 -13.55 27.16 -4.26
C LEU A 92 -13.86 28.54 -4.84
#